data_AF-A0A958FN27-F1
#
_entry.id   AF-A0A958FN27-F1
#
_cell.length_a   1.000
_cell.length_b   1.000
_cell.length_c   1.000
_cell.angle_alpha   90.00
_cell.angle_beta   90.00
_cell.angle_gamma   90.00
#
_symmetry.space_group_name_H-M   'P 1'
#
loop_
_entity.id
_entity.type
_entity.pdbx_description
1 polymer ?
#
loop_
_entity_poly.entity_id
_entity_poly.type
_entity_poly.pdbx_seq_one_letter_code
_entity_poly.pdbx_strand_id
1 'polypeptide(L)'
;MDYVHLHNHTEFSLLDGANSVKKLVAKAVEYNMPALAITDHGNMFGALEFYKQCKSAGIKPIIGMEAYMAPGNRRDRKIRGVGNNTAYHLLILAKNNTGYRNLMKLSSYAYLEGFYYKPRIDKELLRKYSEGLIVTSACMSGEISSFLQAGDKKGAMKCVDEYRDIFGDDYYMEIQNHNIPDEVIYDKVYSLAKEMNVPVIATNDCHYLNKGHHDSHDVLVCISSGKTVNDPKRLRYGTTELYVKNVDEMYKMFPGKAEALERTLEIAEKIDVEIEMGVHKLPNFPLPEEDKDLSLDDFLKKLSFKGVAKKYGDIDNTLEERLKYELSVIEKTGFAGYFLIVQDFINHAREQGIPVGLGRGSAAGSMVAYALGITNVDPIRYDLLFERFLNPERISMPDID
;
A
#
# COMPACT_ATOMS: atom_id res chain seq x y z
N MET A 1 -8.66 18.74 -24.79
CA MET A 1 -7.31 18.28 -24.43
C MET A 1 -7.46 17.70 -23.05
N ASP A 2 -7.22 16.41 -22.91
CA ASP A 2 -7.40 15.70 -21.64
C ASP A 2 -6.11 14.96 -21.29
N TYR A 3 -5.87 14.77 -20.00
CA TYR A 3 -4.64 14.18 -19.48
C TYR A 3 -4.84 13.67 -18.05
N VAL A 4 -4.16 12.57 -17.70
CA VAL A 4 -4.09 12.03 -16.34
C VAL A 4 -2.63 11.82 -15.95
N HIS A 5 -2.24 12.33 -14.78
CA HIS A 5 -0.91 12.02 -14.24
C HIS A 5 -0.87 10.58 -13.73
N LEU A 6 -0.04 9.76 -14.36
CA LEU A 6 0.17 8.35 -14.01
C LEU A 6 1.42 8.08 -13.17
N HIS A 7 2.35 9.04 -13.11
CA HIS A 7 3.63 8.92 -12.38
C HIS A 7 3.74 10.08 -11.39
N ASN A 8 3.38 9.83 -10.12
CA ASN A 8 3.39 10.82 -9.05
C ASN A 8 3.92 10.24 -7.75
N HIS A 9 4.76 11.02 -7.09
CA HIS A 9 5.32 10.73 -5.78
C HIS A 9 4.62 11.55 -4.71
N THR A 10 4.10 10.84 -3.72
CA THR A 10 3.44 11.43 -2.55
C THR A 10 4.43 11.52 -1.38
N GLU A 11 3.97 12.04 -0.25
CA GLU A 11 4.72 12.02 1.01
C GLU A 11 5.09 10.60 1.49
N PHE A 12 4.53 9.56 0.88
CA PHE A 12 4.89 8.16 1.12
C PHE A 12 6.08 7.67 0.28
N SER A 13 6.56 8.45 -0.69
CA SER A 13 7.94 8.36 -1.20
C SER A 13 8.87 9.02 -0.18
N LEU A 14 9.10 8.31 0.92
CA LEU A 14 9.74 8.85 2.11
C LEU A 14 11.07 9.53 1.77
N LEU A 15 11.21 10.78 2.23
CA LEU A 15 12.40 11.62 2.04
C LEU A 15 12.69 12.01 0.59
N ASP A 16 11.68 11.98 -0.29
CA ASP A 16 11.78 12.45 -1.68
C ASP A 16 10.49 13.17 -2.11
N GLY A 17 9.36 12.46 -2.10
CA GLY A 17 8.07 13.03 -2.47
C GLY A 17 7.56 14.02 -1.43
N ALA A 18 7.11 15.19 -1.89
CA ALA A 18 6.59 16.29 -1.08
C ALA A 18 5.09 16.56 -1.32
N ASN A 19 4.42 15.74 -2.13
CA ASN A 19 2.99 15.85 -2.35
C ASN A 19 2.21 15.17 -1.23
N SER A 20 1.55 15.95 -0.36
CA SER A 20 0.54 15.36 0.51
C SER A 20 -0.62 14.81 -0.31
N VAL A 21 -1.06 13.59 0.01
CA VAL A 21 -2.15 12.90 -0.71
C VAL A 21 -3.37 13.80 -0.83
N LYS A 22 -3.77 14.47 0.25
CA LYS A 22 -4.92 15.38 0.28
C LYS A 22 -4.80 16.54 -0.68
N LYS A 23 -3.62 17.15 -0.74
CA LYS A 23 -3.40 18.30 -1.62
C LYS A 23 -3.28 17.86 -3.07
N LEU A 24 -2.67 16.70 -3.32
CA LEU A 24 -2.54 16.13 -4.66
C LEU A 24 -3.92 15.81 -5.27
N VAL A 25 -4.81 15.17 -4.51
CA VAL A 25 -6.19 14.89 -4.94
C VAL A 25 -6.96 16.20 -5.18
N ALA A 26 -6.85 17.18 -4.29
CA ALA A 26 -7.48 18.49 -4.48
C ALA A 26 -6.99 19.19 -5.76
N LYS A 27 -5.71 19.04 -6.10
CA LYS A 27 -5.12 19.60 -7.32
C LYS A 27 -5.65 18.92 -8.59
N ALA A 28 -5.86 17.61 -8.55
CA ALA A 28 -6.49 16.89 -9.65
C ALA A 28 -7.93 17.36 -9.89
N VAL A 29 -8.69 17.63 -8.82
CA VAL A 29 -10.03 18.24 -8.92
C VAL A 29 -9.96 19.65 -9.51
N GLU A 30 -9.04 20.49 -9.04
CA GLU A 30 -8.82 21.86 -9.58
C GLU A 30 -8.56 21.83 -11.10
N TYR A 31 -7.81 20.84 -11.56
CA TYR A 31 -7.46 20.66 -12.98
C TYR A 31 -8.48 19.83 -13.78
N ASN A 32 -9.62 19.47 -13.18
CA ASN A 32 -10.67 18.66 -13.81
C ASN A 32 -10.14 17.31 -14.38
N MET A 33 -9.16 16.71 -13.71
CA MET A 33 -8.64 15.39 -14.12
C MET A 33 -9.62 14.29 -13.71
N PRO A 34 -9.98 13.34 -14.59
CA PRO A 34 -10.94 12.28 -14.27
C PRO A 34 -10.35 11.19 -13.37
N ALA A 35 -9.02 11.05 -13.35
CA ALA A 35 -8.29 10.04 -12.60
C ALA A 35 -6.95 10.59 -12.12
N LEU A 36 -6.34 9.90 -11.16
CA LEU A 36 -5.01 10.23 -10.64
C LEU A 36 -4.31 8.97 -10.13
N ALA A 37 -3.01 8.84 -10.38
CA ALA A 37 -2.20 7.74 -9.87
C ALA A 37 -1.35 8.10 -8.65
N ILE A 38 -1.17 7.12 -7.77
CA ILE A 38 -0.13 7.10 -6.73
C ILE A 38 0.91 6.06 -7.12
N THR A 39 2.19 6.45 -7.23
CA THR A 39 3.27 5.57 -7.68
C THR A 39 4.54 5.77 -6.87
N ASP A 40 4.43 5.62 -5.56
CA ASP A 40 5.54 5.88 -4.66
C ASP A 40 6.72 4.92 -4.84
N HIS A 41 7.91 5.38 -4.46
CA HIS A 41 9.15 4.63 -4.60
C HIS A 41 9.14 3.33 -3.76
N GLY A 42 9.03 2.20 -4.45
CA GLY A 42 9.22 0.86 -3.91
C GLY A 42 8.25 0.47 -2.78
N ASN A 43 7.11 1.15 -2.65
CA ASN A 43 6.14 0.89 -1.59
C ASN A 43 4.70 1.22 -1.99
N MET A 44 3.75 0.77 -1.16
CA MET A 44 2.31 1.06 -1.29
C MET A 44 1.74 1.71 -0.02
N PHE A 45 2.55 2.41 0.78
CA PHE A 45 2.14 2.87 2.11
C PHE A 45 0.92 3.79 2.08
N GLY A 46 0.85 4.69 1.09
CA GLY A 46 -0.24 5.64 0.92
C GLY A 46 -1.47 5.10 0.19
N ALA A 47 -1.45 3.86 -0.31
CA ALA A 47 -2.47 3.38 -1.26
C ALA A 47 -3.90 3.47 -0.71
N LEU A 48 -4.12 3.07 0.54
CA LEU A 48 -5.46 3.05 1.15
C LEU A 48 -5.97 4.46 1.45
N GLU A 49 -5.10 5.34 1.94
CA GLU A 49 -5.43 6.74 2.19
C GLU A 49 -5.77 7.46 0.88
N PHE A 50 -4.92 7.29 -0.13
CA PHE A 50 -5.13 7.83 -1.48
C PHE A 50 -6.45 7.35 -2.08
N TYR A 51 -6.72 6.05 -2.03
CA TYR A 51 -7.98 5.48 -2.52
C TYR A 51 -9.20 6.15 -1.88
N LYS A 52 -9.22 6.26 -0.55
CA LYS A 52 -10.34 6.87 0.20
C LYS A 52 -10.53 8.35 -0.18
N GLN A 53 -9.44 9.09 -0.31
CA GLN A 53 -9.50 10.52 -0.63
C GLN A 53 -9.96 10.76 -2.07
N CYS A 54 -9.43 10.01 -3.04
CA CYS A 54 -9.89 10.04 -4.43
C CYS A 54 -11.39 9.72 -4.54
N LYS A 55 -11.85 8.62 -3.94
CA LYS A 55 -13.27 8.23 -3.97
C LYS A 55 -14.17 9.30 -3.34
N SER A 56 -13.73 9.93 -2.25
CA SER A 56 -14.47 11.02 -1.59
C SER A 56 -14.53 12.30 -2.43
N ALA A 57 -13.53 12.53 -3.29
CA ALA A 57 -13.43 13.69 -4.17
C ALA A 57 -14.00 13.46 -5.58
N GLY A 58 -14.54 12.26 -5.87
CA GLY A 58 -15.02 11.91 -7.21
C GLY A 58 -13.93 11.70 -8.26
N ILE A 59 -12.68 11.49 -7.82
CA ILE A 59 -11.54 11.18 -8.70
C ILE A 59 -11.36 9.66 -8.76
N LYS A 60 -11.15 9.10 -9.96
CA LYS A 60 -10.83 7.67 -10.10
C LYS A 60 -9.41 7.39 -9.58
N PRO A 61 -9.23 6.58 -8.51
CA PRO A 61 -7.91 6.26 -8.01
C PRO A 61 -7.22 5.23 -8.91
N ILE A 62 -5.95 5.47 -9.24
CA ILE A 62 -5.07 4.49 -9.90
C ILE A 62 -3.98 4.13 -8.90
N ILE A 63 -4.00 2.89 -8.41
CA ILE A 63 -3.03 2.42 -7.41
C ILE A 63 -1.83 1.83 -8.12
N GLY A 64 -0.63 2.34 -7.83
CA GLY A 64 0.61 1.86 -8.42
C GLY A 64 1.80 1.96 -7.47
N MET A 65 2.98 1.71 -8.02
CA MET A 65 4.27 1.77 -7.34
C MET A 65 5.35 1.98 -8.40
N GLU A 66 6.30 2.89 -8.15
CA GLU A 66 7.54 2.91 -8.92
C GLU A 66 8.53 1.93 -8.28
N ALA A 67 8.60 0.72 -8.83
CA ALA A 67 9.36 -0.39 -8.30
C ALA A 67 10.86 -0.23 -8.58
N TYR A 68 11.69 -0.74 -7.67
CA TYR A 68 13.12 -0.91 -7.91
C TYR A 68 13.40 -2.30 -8.49
N MET A 69 13.83 -2.38 -9.75
CA MET A 69 14.22 -3.61 -10.43
C MET A 69 15.68 -3.93 -10.17
N ALA A 70 15.97 -5.09 -9.59
CA ALA A 70 17.34 -5.58 -9.50
C ALA A 70 17.90 -5.87 -10.91
N PRO A 71 19.19 -5.60 -11.19
CA PRO A 71 19.81 -5.95 -12.46
C PRO A 71 19.90 -7.45 -12.77
N GLY A 72 19.58 -8.29 -11.79
CA GLY A 72 19.65 -9.75 -11.83
C GLY A 72 18.73 -10.32 -10.74
N ASN A 73 19.20 -11.30 -9.97
CA ASN A 73 18.42 -11.82 -8.85
C ASN A 73 18.27 -10.75 -7.75
N ARG A 74 17.05 -10.54 -7.24
CA ARG A 74 16.77 -9.56 -6.18
C ARG A 74 17.54 -9.79 -4.89
N ARG A 75 17.97 -11.03 -4.62
CA ARG A 75 18.75 -11.42 -3.43
C ARG A 75 20.24 -11.08 -3.56
N ASP A 76 20.74 -10.82 -4.76
CA ASP A 76 22.16 -10.54 -4.97
C ASP A 76 22.55 -9.16 -4.48
N ARG A 77 23.68 -9.09 -3.76
CA ARG A 77 24.23 -7.84 -3.20
C ARG A 77 25.50 -7.35 -3.91
N LYS A 78 26.02 -8.12 -4.87
CA LYS A 78 27.27 -7.83 -5.59
C LYS A 78 27.06 -7.45 -7.05
N ILE A 79 25.95 -7.87 -7.65
CA ILE A 79 25.66 -7.60 -9.06
C ILE A 79 25.26 -6.13 -9.21
N ARG A 80 25.90 -5.47 -10.19
CA ARG A 80 25.55 -4.12 -10.63
C ARG A 80 25.19 -4.17 -12.10
N GLY A 81 24.15 -3.42 -12.44
CA GLY A 81 23.69 -3.25 -13.80
C GLY A 81 24.55 -2.28 -14.60
N VAL A 82 24.04 -1.93 -15.77
CA VAL A 82 24.61 -0.89 -16.63
C VAL A 82 24.79 0.39 -15.83
N GLY A 83 25.91 1.07 -16.02
CA GLY A 83 26.23 2.29 -15.28
C GLY A 83 26.53 2.09 -13.78
N ASN A 84 26.79 0.86 -13.34
CA ASN A 84 26.93 0.48 -11.93
C ASN A 84 25.64 0.60 -11.10
N ASN A 85 24.48 0.63 -11.76
CA ASN A 85 23.19 0.75 -11.09
C ASN A 85 22.89 -0.47 -10.20
N THR A 86 22.45 -0.23 -8.96
CA THR A 86 22.06 -1.31 -8.04
C THR A 86 20.58 -1.67 -8.14
N ALA A 87 19.80 -0.79 -8.78
CA ALA A 87 18.43 -0.99 -9.19
C ALA A 87 18.10 -0.08 -10.37
N TYR A 88 17.07 -0.43 -11.13
CA TYR A 88 16.42 0.43 -12.11
C TYR A 88 14.99 0.76 -11.68
N HIS A 89 14.40 1.83 -12.18
CA HIS A 89 13.00 2.14 -11.90
C HIS A 89 12.06 1.44 -12.90
N LEU A 90 10.85 1.10 -12.44
CA LEU A 90 9.79 0.52 -13.25
C LEU A 90 8.43 0.93 -12.69
N LEU A 91 7.60 1.60 -13.48
CA LEU A 91 6.27 2.00 -13.03
C LEU A 91 5.32 0.83 -13.19
N ILE A 92 4.59 0.48 -12.13
CA ILE A 92 3.62 -0.61 -12.11
C ILE A 92 2.29 -0.08 -11.60
N LEU A 93 1.21 -0.29 -12.36
CA LEU A 93 -0.14 0.11 -12.01
C LEU A 93 -1.02 -1.13 -11.87
N ALA A 94 -1.86 -1.16 -10.84
CA ALA A 94 -2.86 -2.21 -10.66
C ALA A 94 -4.04 -1.97 -11.60
N LYS A 95 -4.17 -2.81 -12.64
CA LYS A 95 -5.28 -2.75 -13.60
C LYS A 95 -6.60 -3.20 -12.97
N ASN A 96 -6.56 -4.17 -12.06
CA ASN A 96 -7.76 -4.69 -11.40
C ASN A 96 -7.45 -5.25 -10.00
N ASN A 97 -8.46 -5.81 -9.31
CA ASN A 97 -8.28 -6.39 -7.97
C ASN A 97 -7.25 -7.52 -7.91
N THR A 98 -7.03 -8.28 -8.99
CA THR A 98 -5.91 -9.26 -9.05
C THR A 98 -4.57 -8.53 -9.10
N GLY A 99 -4.47 -7.52 -9.96
CA GLY A 99 -3.33 -6.61 -10.03
C GLY A 99 -2.99 -5.97 -8.69
N TYR A 100 -3.99 -5.46 -7.98
CA TYR A 100 -3.80 -4.85 -6.65
C TYR A 100 -3.20 -5.85 -5.65
N ARG A 101 -3.70 -7.10 -5.63
CA ARG A 101 -3.12 -8.18 -4.80
C ARG A 101 -1.70 -8.55 -5.21
N ASN A 102 -1.43 -8.59 -6.51
CA ASN A 102 -0.11 -8.87 -7.04
C ASN A 102 0.88 -7.74 -6.73
N LEU A 103 0.46 -6.49 -6.83
CA LEU A 103 1.26 -5.33 -6.44
C LEU A 103 1.61 -5.35 -4.94
N MET A 104 0.66 -5.71 -4.08
CA MET A 104 0.91 -5.94 -2.65
C MET A 104 1.98 -7.02 -2.44
N LYS A 105 1.88 -8.17 -3.14
CA LYS A 105 2.89 -9.23 -3.06
C LYS A 105 4.26 -8.76 -3.54
N LEU A 106 4.33 -8.06 -4.68
CA LEU A 106 5.57 -7.51 -5.21
C LEU A 106 6.22 -6.56 -4.20
N SER A 107 5.45 -5.62 -3.64
CA SER A 107 5.94 -4.72 -2.58
C SER A 107 6.42 -5.50 -1.36
N SER A 108 5.66 -6.48 -0.87
CA SER A 108 6.07 -7.29 0.29
C SER A 108 7.36 -8.07 0.04
N TYR A 109 7.48 -8.78 -1.09
CA TYR A 109 8.69 -9.53 -1.41
C TYR A 109 9.90 -8.63 -1.69
N ALA A 110 9.68 -7.41 -2.19
CA ALA A 110 10.74 -6.42 -2.35
C ALA A 110 11.42 -6.09 -1.01
N TYR A 111 10.63 -5.94 0.06
CA TYR A 111 11.13 -5.73 1.43
C TYR A 111 11.65 -7.01 2.07
N LEU A 112 10.91 -8.12 1.99
CA LEU A 112 11.25 -9.36 2.71
C LEU A 112 12.45 -10.12 2.10
N GLU A 113 12.61 -10.07 0.79
CA GLU A 113 13.63 -10.86 0.08
C GLU A 113 14.66 -9.98 -0.65
N GLY A 114 14.19 -8.90 -1.27
CA GLY A 114 14.97 -8.11 -2.23
C GLY A 114 15.73 -6.92 -1.66
N PHE A 115 15.55 -6.60 -0.38
CA PHE A 115 16.05 -5.36 0.21
C PHE A 115 17.58 -5.30 0.25
N TYR A 116 18.18 -4.41 -0.56
CA TYR A 116 19.61 -4.08 -0.48
C TYR A 116 19.79 -2.68 0.11
N TYR A 117 19.92 -1.66 -0.73
CA TYR A 117 19.77 -0.25 -0.34
C TYR A 117 18.32 0.22 -0.48
N LYS A 118 17.56 -0.44 -1.36
CA LYS A 118 16.16 -0.21 -1.67
C LYS A 118 15.43 -1.56 -1.72
N PRO A 119 14.11 -1.61 -1.50
CA PRO A 119 13.31 -2.82 -1.65
C PRO A 119 13.19 -3.16 -3.14
N ARG A 120 13.94 -4.17 -3.61
CA ARG A 120 14.00 -4.51 -5.04
C ARG A 120 13.18 -5.74 -5.39
N ILE A 121 12.56 -5.75 -6.56
CA ILE A 121 12.00 -6.94 -7.19
C ILE A 121 12.91 -7.38 -8.36
N ASP A 122 12.54 -8.44 -9.07
CA ASP A 122 13.22 -8.90 -10.28
C ASP A 122 12.21 -9.45 -11.30
N LYS A 123 12.69 -9.77 -12.51
CA LYS A 123 11.85 -10.29 -13.59
C LYS A 123 11.29 -11.70 -13.29
N GLU A 124 11.83 -12.43 -12.31
CA GLU A 124 11.26 -13.70 -11.85
C GLU A 124 9.96 -13.44 -11.09
N LEU A 125 10.00 -12.51 -10.12
CA LEU A 125 8.79 -12.09 -9.41
C LEU A 125 7.76 -11.45 -10.33
N LEU A 126 8.18 -10.60 -11.27
CA LEU A 126 7.25 -10.01 -12.23
C LEU A 126 6.52 -11.07 -13.04
N ARG A 127 7.20 -12.10 -13.56
CA ARG A 127 6.55 -13.23 -14.26
C ARG A 127 5.54 -13.96 -13.40
N LYS A 128 5.83 -14.12 -12.11
CA LYS A 128 4.96 -14.84 -11.17
C LYS A 128 3.71 -14.04 -10.80
N TYR A 129 3.79 -12.72 -10.79
CA TYR A 129 2.74 -11.82 -10.31
C TYR A 129 2.35 -10.77 -11.36
N SER A 130 2.44 -11.08 -12.66
CA SER A 130 2.17 -10.11 -13.75
C SER A 130 0.68 -9.89 -13.99
N GLU A 131 -0.16 -10.86 -13.66
CA GLU A 131 -1.60 -10.81 -13.96
C GLU A 131 -2.24 -9.55 -13.35
N GLY A 132 -2.98 -8.82 -14.19
CA GLY A 132 -3.71 -7.62 -13.77
C GLY A 132 -2.84 -6.40 -13.55
N LEU A 133 -1.59 -6.38 -14.01
CA LEU A 133 -0.70 -5.20 -13.93
C LEU A 133 -0.53 -4.53 -15.29
N ILE A 134 -0.42 -3.20 -15.27
CA ILE A 134 0.07 -2.37 -16.38
C ILE A 134 1.47 -1.87 -16.00
N VAL A 135 2.41 -1.90 -16.94
CA VAL A 135 3.81 -1.56 -16.67
C VAL A 135 4.36 -0.59 -17.71
N THR A 136 5.19 0.34 -17.27
CA THR A 136 5.85 1.32 -18.15
C THR A 136 7.37 1.27 -17.98
N SER A 137 8.12 1.77 -18.97
CA SER A 137 9.59 1.88 -18.89
C SER A 137 10.11 2.91 -17.86
N ALA A 138 9.22 3.65 -17.18
CA ALA A 138 9.50 4.62 -16.13
C ALA A 138 10.41 5.82 -16.54
N CYS A 139 11.11 6.39 -15.55
CA CYS A 139 11.95 7.57 -15.68
C CYS A 139 13.32 7.26 -16.34
N MET A 140 14.23 8.23 -16.32
CA MET A 140 15.58 8.07 -16.85
C MET A 140 16.40 7.00 -16.11
N SER A 141 16.05 6.71 -14.85
CA SER A 141 16.64 5.63 -14.05
C SER A 141 16.06 4.25 -14.40
N GLY A 142 15.19 4.15 -15.40
CA GLY A 142 14.66 2.90 -15.94
C GLY A 142 15.71 2.05 -16.66
N GLU A 143 15.44 0.74 -16.76
CA GLU A 143 16.38 -0.24 -17.33
C GLU A 143 16.67 0.06 -18.81
N ILE A 144 15.64 0.38 -19.59
CA ILE A 144 15.76 0.72 -21.01
C ILE A 144 16.55 2.01 -21.21
N SER A 145 16.21 3.06 -20.45
CA SER A 145 16.91 4.34 -20.46
C SER A 145 18.40 4.14 -20.15
N SER A 146 18.72 3.31 -19.16
CA SER A 146 20.10 2.97 -18.79
C SER A 146 20.89 2.31 -19.93
N PHE A 147 20.29 1.35 -20.64
CA PHE A 147 20.92 0.72 -21.81
C PHE A 147 21.14 1.72 -22.95
N LEU A 148 20.15 2.56 -23.24
CA LEU A 148 20.24 3.57 -24.30
C LEU A 148 21.26 4.67 -23.97
N GLN A 149 21.41 5.04 -22.69
CA GLN A 149 22.44 5.97 -22.21
C GLN A 149 23.85 5.39 -22.40
N ALA A 150 24.02 4.09 -22.19
CA ALA A 150 25.27 3.38 -22.45
C ALA A 150 25.53 3.11 -23.95
N GLY A 151 24.63 3.52 -24.85
CA GLY A 151 24.74 3.27 -26.28
C GLY A 151 24.41 1.83 -26.70
N ASP A 152 23.89 1.01 -25.78
CA ASP A 152 23.53 -0.39 -26.04
C ASP A 152 22.07 -0.51 -26.47
N LYS A 153 21.80 -0.16 -27.73
CA LYS A 153 20.47 -0.30 -28.33
C LYS A 153 19.98 -1.76 -28.33
N LYS A 154 20.88 -2.74 -28.50
CA LYS A 154 20.51 -4.16 -28.53
C LYS A 154 20.03 -4.64 -27.16
N GLY A 155 20.73 -4.24 -26.09
CA GLY A 155 20.30 -4.48 -24.71
C GLY A 155 18.95 -3.85 -24.42
N ALA A 156 18.72 -2.61 -24.87
CA ALA A 156 17.44 -1.93 -24.74
C ALA A 156 16.30 -2.68 -25.46
N MET A 157 16.51 -3.12 -26.71
CA MET A 157 15.53 -3.91 -27.46
C MET A 157 15.18 -5.22 -26.75
N LYS A 158 16.21 -5.96 -26.30
CA LYS A 158 16.01 -7.20 -25.55
C LYS A 158 15.18 -6.96 -24.27
N CYS A 159 15.43 -5.85 -23.59
CA CYS A 159 14.70 -5.46 -22.40
C CYS A 159 13.21 -5.20 -22.71
N VAL A 160 12.91 -4.49 -23.81
CA VAL A 160 11.54 -4.28 -24.30
C VAL A 160 10.86 -5.61 -24.61
N ASP A 161 11.53 -6.52 -25.33
CA ASP A 161 10.98 -7.85 -25.64
C ASP A 161 10.66 -8.63 -24.37
N GLU A 162 11.57 -8.64 -23.39
CA GLU A 162 11.32 -9.32 -22.11
C GLU A 162 10.13 -8.75 -21.34
N TYR A 163 9.92 -7.43 -21.35
CA TYR A 163 8.74 -6.83 -20.69
C TYR A 163 7.46 -7.12 -21.47
N ARG A 164 7.49 -7.08 -22.81
CA ARG A 164 6.36 -7.48 -23.64
C ARG A 164 5.98 -8.95 -23.47
N ASP A 165 6.96 -9.83 -23.32
CA ASP A 165 6.71 -11.25 -23.05
C ASP A 165 5.99 -11.46 -21.71
N ILE A 166 6.21 -10.58 -20.74
CA ILE A 166 5.60 -10.67 -19.39
C ILE A 166 4.20 -10.04 -19.35
N PHE A 167 4.01 -8.89 -20.00
CA PHE A 167 2.82 -8.05 -19.84
C PHE A 167 1.96 -7.91 -21.11
N GLY A 168 2.45 -8.35 -22.27
CA GLY A 168 1.74 -8.25 -23.54
C GLY A 168 1.36 -6.81 -23.87
N ASP A 169 0.06 -6.59 -24.10
CA ASP A 169 -0.52 -5.28 -24.44
C ASP A 169 -0.59 -4.31 -23.25
N ASP A 170 -0.32 -4.79 -22.03
CA ASP A 170 -0.26 -3.96 -20.83
C ASP A 170 1.14 -3.35 -20.58
N TYR A 171 2.03 -3.42 -21.58
CA TYR A 171 3.35 -2.78 -21.55
C TYR A 171 3.43 -1.51 -22.40
N TYR A 172 3.95 -0.43 -21.81
CA TYR A 172 4.09 0.88 -22.44
C TYR A 172 5.52 1.40 -22.31
N MET A 173 5.97 2.19 -23.29
CA MET A 173 7.16 3.02 -23.10
C MET A 173 6.76 4.38 -22.56
N GLU A 174 7.54 4.91 -21.65
CA GLU A 174 7.28 6.18 -20.97
C GLU A 174 8.29 7.23 -21.41
N ILE A 175 7.77 8.42 -21.70
CA ILE A 175 8.59 9.60 -21.97
C ILE A 175 8.26 10.71 -20.98
N GLN A 176 9.29 11.45 -20.60
CA GLN A 176 9.17 12.62 -19.74
C GLN A 176 9.91 13.79 -20.41
N ASN A 177 9.62 15.01 -19.94
CA ASN A 177 10.34 16.20 -20.35
C ASN A 177 10.31 17.19 -19.19
N HIS A 178 11.48 17.61 -18.75
CA HIS A 178 11.73 18.56 -17.67
C HIS A 178 12.74 19.63 -18.10
N ASN A 179 12.98 19.77 -19.40
CA ASN A 179 13.91 20.71 -20.03
C ASN A 179 15.37 20.56 -19.57
N ILE A 180 15.85 19.33 -19.36
CA ILE A 180 17.26 19.07 -19.02
C ILE A 180 18.01 18.39 -20.17
N PRO A 181 19.32 18.66 -20.36
CA PRO A 181 20.08 18.11 -21.49
C PRO A 181 20.05 16.58 -21.61
N ASP A 182 20.04 15.88 -20.47
CA ASP A 182 20.13 14.42 -20.46
C ASP A 182 18.83 13.73 -20.92
N GLU A 183 17.71 14.47 -21.01
CA GLU A 183 16.42 13.97 -21.51
C GLU A 183 16.34 13.76 -23.01
N VAL A 184 17.40 14.09 -23.76
CA VAL A 184 17.58 13.64 -25.14
C VAL A 184 17.46 12.11 -25.26
N ILE A 185 17.65 11.39 -24.14
CA ILE A 185 17.36 9.95 -24.06
C ILE A 185 15.92 9.60 -24.43
N TYR A 186 14.93 10.45 -24.10
CA TYR A 186 13.52 10.17 -24.38
C TYR A 186 13.17 10.24 -25.86
N ASP A 187 13.93 10.97 -26.68
CA ASP A 187 13.77 10.88 -28.14
C ASP A 187 14.26 9.53 -28.68
N LYS A 188 15.29 8.94 -28.05
CA LYS A 188 15.72 7.56 -28.36
C LYS A 188 14.71 6.53 -27.88
N VAL A 189 14.14 6.69 -26.68
CA VAL A 189 13.05 5.86 -26.14
C VAL A 189 11.85 5.90 -27.08
N TYR A 190 11.42 7.09 -27.49
CA TYR A 190 10.30 7.30 -28.41
C TYR A 190 10.56 6.67 -29.79
N SER A 191 11.76 6.83 -30.33
CA SER A 191 12.16 6.22 -31.61
C SER A 191 12.17 4.70 -31.53
N LEU A 192 12.70 4.14 -30.43
CA LEU A 192 12.71 2.71 -30.18
C LEU A 192 11.29 2.15 -30.05
N ALA A 193 10.40 2.85 -29.35
CA ALA A 193 9.00 2.48 -29.21
C ALA A 193 8.31 2.34 -30.57
N LYS A 194 8.54 3.31 -31.48
CA LYS A 194 8.02 3.26 -32.84
C LYS A 194 8.58 2.09 -33.64
N GLU A 195 9.89 1.85 -33.56
CA GLU A 195 10.55 0.74 -34.25
C GLU A 195 10.02 -0.62 -33.80
N MET A 196 9.72 -0.77 -32.51
CA MET A 196 9.25 -2.01 -31.91
C MET A 196 7.72 -2.12 -31.81
N ASN A 197 6.99 -1.11 -32.30
CA ASN A 197 5.54 -0.98 -32.23
C ASN A 197 4.99 -1.15 -30.80
N VAL A 198 5.57 -0.41 -29.84
CA VAL A 198 5.14 -0.35 -28.44
C VAL A 198 4.45 0.98 -28.17
N PRO A 199 3.26 1.00 -27.55
CA PRO A 199 2.56 2.24 -27.25
C PRO A 199 3.36 3.11 -26.28
N VAL A 200 3.29 4.42 -26.49
CA VAL A 200 4.00 5.41 -25.67
C VAL A 200 3.02 6.22 -24.83
N ILE A 201 3.38 6.49 -23.57
CA ILE A 201 2.73 7.47 -22.70
C ILE A 201 3.67 8.59 -22.28
N ALA A 202 3.13 9.76 -22.00
CA ALA A 202 3.87 10.89 -21.45
C ALA A 202 3.48 11.15 -19.98
N THR A 203 4.48 11.29 -19.12
CA THR A 203 4.32 11.53 -17.68
C THR A 203 5.24 12.68 -17.23
N ASN A 204 5.16 13.08 -15.96
CA ASN A 204 5.94 14.22 -15.43
C ASN A 204 6.59 13.96 -14.06
N ASP A 205 6.59 12.71 -13.60
CA ASP A 205 7.33 12.29 -12.40
C ASP A 205 7.18 13.26 -11.20
N CYS A 206 5.92 13.57 -10.84
CA CYS A 206 5.65 14.72 -10.00
C CYS A 206 6.06 14.47 -8.54
N HIS A 207 6.98 15.30 -8.02
CA HIS A 207 7.50 15.21 -6.65
C HIS A 207 6.95 16.32 -5.73
N TYR A 208 6.45 17.42 -6.28
CA TYR A 208 5.85 18.51 -5.49
C TYR A 208 4.65 19.15 -6.17
N LEU A 209 3.86 19.91 -5.42
CA LEU A 209 2.51 20.25 -5.87
C LEU A 209 2.47 21.37 -6.92
N ASN A 210 3.19 22.46 -6.66
CA ASN A 210 3.18 23.67 -7.46
C ASN A 210 4.61 24.02 -7.88
N LYS A 211 4.78 24.70 -9.02
CA LYS A 211 6.08 25.14 -9.52
C LYS A 211 6.94 25.86 -8.48
N GLY A 212 6.32 26.74 -7.67
CA GLY A 212 7.01 27.49 -6.61
C GLY A 212 7.48 26.66 -5.41
N HIS A 213 7.16 25.36 -5.34
CA HIS A 213 7.60 24.50 -4.23
C HIS A 213 8.97 23.85 -4.45
N HIS A 214 9.63 24.14 -5.58
CA HIS A 214 10.95 23.59 -5.91
C HIS A 214 11.97 23.74 -4.76
N ASP A 215 12.10 24.93 -4.18
CA ASP A 215 13.08 25.18 -3.11
C ASP A 215 12.78 24.39 -1.84
N SER A 216 11.49 24.18 -1.53
CA SER A 216 11.08 23.37 -0.37
C SER A 216 11.40 21.89 -0.60
N HIS A 217 11.17 21.39 -1.81
CA HIS A 217 11.53 20.04 -2.21
C HIS A 217 13.07 19.85 -2.21
N ASP A 218 13.83 20.82 -2.70
CA ASP A 218 15.29 20.79 -2.69
C ASP A 218 15.86 20.68 -1.26
N VAL A 219 15.25 21.37 -0.29
CA VAL A 219 15.57 21.21 1.14
C VAL A 219 15.22 19.82 1.66
N LEU A 220 14.10 19.23 1.25
CA LEU A 220 13.74 17.85 1.60
C LEU A 220 14.81 16.85 1.12
N VAL A 221 15.31 17.01 -0.11
CA VAL A 221 16.40 16.20 -0.67
C VAL A 221 17.71 16.38 0.14
N CYS A 222 17.98 17.60 0.62
CA CYS A 222 19.11 17.86 1.51
C CYS A 222 18.98 17.11 2.84
N ILE A 223 17.78 17.12 3.45
CA ILE A 223 17.48 16.37 4.68
C ILE A 223 17.69 14.86 4.44
N SER A 224 17.16 14.35 3.34
CA SER A 224 17.28 12.94 2.93
C SER A 224 18.74 12.47 2.81
N SER A 225 19.57 13.31 2.18
CA SER A 225 20.98 13.00 1.94
C SER A 225 21.91 13.36 3.11
N GLY A 226 21.39 13.96 4.19
CA GLY A 226 22.19 14.45 5.31
C GLY A 226 23.19 15.54 4.90
N LYS A 227 22.83 16.35 3.89
CA LYS A 227 23.68 17.40 3.32
C LYS A 227 23.09 18.79 3.57
N THR A 228 23.94 19.81 3.51
CA THR A 228 23.49 21.22 3.57
C THR A 228 23.20 21.72 2.16
N VAL A 229 22.33 22.73 2.04
CA VAL A 229 22.00 23.38 0.75
C VAL A 229 23.23 23.93 0.02
N ASN A 230 24.29 24.26 0.77
CA ASN A 230 25.55 24.81 0.27
C ASN A 230 26.57 23.73 -0.14
N ASP A 231 26.33 22.44 0.12
CA ASP A 231 27.25 21.37 -0.30
C ASP A 231 27.16 21.19 -1.83
N PRO A 232 28.24 21.46 -2.60
CA PRO A 232 28.20 21.36 -4.06
C PRO A 232 28.10 19.92 -4.57
N LYS A 233 28.31 18.92 -3.70
CA LYS A 233 28.23 17.49 -4.04
C LYS A 233 26.93 16.84 -3.58
N ARG A 234 25.97 17.62 -3.06
CA ARG A 234 24.67 17.08 -2.66
C ARG A 234 23.87 16.58 -3.86
N LEU A 235 22.94 15.67 -3.60
CA LEU A 235 21.93 15.33 -4.59
C LEU A 235 21.05 16.56 -4.85
N ARG A 236 20.83 16.86 -6.13
CA ARG A 236 19.96 17.94 -6.57
C ARG A 236 19.28 17.52 -7.87
N TYR A 237 17.99 17.78 -7.98
CA TYR A 237 17.29 17.67 -9.25
C TYR A 237 17.66 18.86 -10.15
N GLY A 238 18.14 18.58 -11.36
CA GLY A 238 18.60 19.60 -12.31
C GLY A 238 17.48 20.44 -12.95
N THR A 239 16.28 20.41 -12.39
CA THR A 239 15.07 21.00 -12.96
C THR A 239 14.09 21.50 -11.89
N THR A 240 13.25 22.46 -12.28
CA THR A 240 12.12 22.99 -11.50
C THR A 240 10.76 22.49 -12.01
N GLU A 241 10.76 21.46 -12.87
CA GLU A 241 9.57 21.04 -13.62
C GLU A 241 8.86 19.79 -13.04
N LEU A 242 9.30 19.25 -11.89
CA LEU A 242 8.73 18.06 -11.24
C LEU A 242 7.47 18.38 -10.40
N TYR A 243 6.66 19.35 -10.84
CA TYR A 243 5.39 19.69 -10.19
C TYR A 243 4.18 19.13 -10.93
N VAL A 244 3.03 19.08 -10.25
CA VAL A 244 1.76 18.70 -10.87
C VAL A 244 1.31 19.77 -11.87
N LYS A 245 1.55 19.51 -13.15
CA LYS A 245 1.17 20.38 -14.27
C LYS A 245 -0.30 20.23 -14.65
N ASN A 246 -0.90 21.30 -15.14
CA ASN A 246 -2.20 21.22 -15.82
C ASN A 246 -2.06 20.68 -17.24
N VAL A 247 -3.19 20.43 -17.92
CA VAL A 247 -3.20 19.85 -19.25
C VAL A 247 -2.49 20.73 -20.30
N ASP A 248 -2.69 22.04 -20.28
CA ASP A 248 -2.08 22.95 -21.25
C ASP A 248 -0.54 22.99 -21.11
N GLU A 249 -0.06 22.97 -19.87
CA GLU A 249 1.37 22.87 -19.56
C GLU A 249 1.94 21.55 -20.09
N MET A 250 1.27 20.42 -19.85
CA MET A 250 1.69 19.12 -20.38
C MET A 250 1.76 19.11 -21.91
N TYR A 251 0.72 19.58 -22.61
CA TYR A 251 0.73 19.61 -24.08
C TYR A 251 1.84 20.51 -24.65
N LYS A 252 2.17 21.61 -23.97
CA LYS A 252 3.30 22.48 -24.37
C LYS A 252 4.65 21.78 -24.26
N MET A 253 4.82 20.83 -23.34
CA MET A 253 6.08 20.08 -23.18
C MET A 253 6.29 18.98 -24.22
N PHE A 254 5.22 18.54 -24.88
CA PHE A 254 5.27 17.41 -25.82
C PHE A 254 4.76 17.80 -27.21
N PRO A 255 5.38 18.79 -27.89
CA PRO A 255 4.95 19.23 -29.22
C PRO A 255 5.01 18.07 -30.22
N GLY A 256 3.91 17.85 -30.94
CA GLY A 256 3.79 16.76 -31.92
C GLY A 256 3.68 15.36 -31.32
N LYS A 257 3.52 15.22 -30.00
CA LYS A 257 3.40 13.95 -29.28
C LYS A 257 2.11 13.86 -28.44
N ALA A 258 1.05 14.56 -28.85
CA ALA A 258 -0.26 14.62 -28.16
C ALA A 258 -0.85 13.22 -27.87
N GLU A 259 -0.70 12.29 -28.81
CA GLU A 259 -1.14 10.90 -28.67
C GLU A 259 -0.57 10.20 -27.41
N ALA A 260 0.67 10.54 -26.99
CA ALA A 260 1.26 9.98 -25.79
C ALA A 260 0.61 10.53 -24.50
N LEU A 261 0.09 11.75 -24.54
CA LEU A 261 -0.67 12.35 -23.43
C LEU A 261 -2.08 11.76 -23.38
N GLU A 262 -2.76 11.68 -24.53
CA GLU A 262 -4.12 11.14 -24.64
C GLU A 262 -4.19 9.67 -24.19
N ARG A 263 -3.15 8.88 -24.48
CA ARG A 263 -3.05 7.48 -24.04
C ARG A 263 -3.06 7.28 -22.52
N THR A 264 -2.76 8.30 -21.74
CA THR A 264 -2.91 8.21 -20.28
C THR A 264 -4.36 7.97 -19.86
N LEU A 265 -5.33 8.46 -20.63
CA LEU A 265 -6.76 8.21 -20.42
C LEU A 265 -7.14 6.78 -20.77
N GLU A 266 -6.57 6.23 -21.85
CA GLU A 266 -6.76 4.82 -22.22
C GLU A 266 -6.32 3.89 -21.06
N ILE A 267 -5.17 4.18 -20.44
CA ILE A 267 -4.74 3.46 -19.24
C ILE A 267 -5.73 3.65 -18.10
N ALA A 268 -6.14 4.90 -17.82
CA ALA A 268 -7.09 5.19 -16.76
C ALA A 268 -8.43 4.46 -16.97
N GLU A 269 -8.91 4.31 -18.21
CA GLU A 269 -10.12 3.56 -18.56
C GLU A 269 -9.98 2.07 -18.27
N LYS A 270 -8.80 1.47 -18.53
CA LYS A 270 -8.51 0.06 -18.23
C LYS A 270 -8.50 -0.28 -16.74
N ILE A 271 -8.33 0.71 -15.85
CA ILE A 271 -8.27 0.48 -14.40
C ILE A 271 -9.66 0.16 -13.83
N ASP A 272 -9.79 -0.93 -13.11
CA ASP A 272 -10.99 -1.34 -12.37
C ASP A 272 -10.61 -1.97 -11.03
N VAL A 273 -10.23 -1.11 -10.07
CA VAL A 273 -9.82 -1.51 -8.73
C VAL A 273 -10.86 -1.03 -7.71
N GLU A 274 -11.50 -1.97 -7.03
CA GLU A 274 -12.39 -1.70 -5.92
C GLU A 274 -11.84 -2.32 -4.63
N ILE A 275 -11.51 -1.47 -3.65
CA ILE A 275 -11.03 -1.92 -2.35
C ILE A 275 -12.23 -2.03 -1.40
N GLU A 276 -12.54 -3.25 -1.00
CA GLU A 276 -13.57 -3.53 0.00
C GLU A 276 -13.17 -2.96 1.37
N MET A 277 -14.08 -2.16 1.94
CA MET A 277 -13.90 -1.49 3.23
C MET A 277 -15.00 -1.93 4.19
N GLY A 278 -14.70 -1.96 5.49
CA GLY A 278 -15.71 -2.23 6.52
C GLY A 278 -16.05 -3.71 6.73
N VAL A 279 -15.34 -4.63 6.07
CA VAL A 279 -15.47 -6.07 6.32
C VAL A 279 -14.41 -6.51 7.35
N HIS A 280 -14.87 -7.12 8.44
CA HIS A 280 -14.01 -7.70 9.46
C HIS A 280 -13.45 -9.04 8.98
N LYS A 281 -12.13 -9.21 9.09
CA LYS A 281 -11.43 -10.46 8.76
C LYS A 281 -10.85 -11.06 10.04
N LEU A 282 -11.69 -11.83 10.75
CA LEU A 282 -11.29 -12.51 11.97
C LEU A 282 -10.59 -13.84 11.63
N PRO A 283 -9.50 -14.21 12.34
CA PRO A 283 -8.93 -15.54 12.23
C PRO A 283 -9.92 -16.61 12.70
N ASN A 284 -9.83 -17.81 12.11
CA ASN A 284 -10.55 -18.97 12.62
C ASN A 284 -9.86 -19.48 13.88
N PHE A 285 -10.61 -19.67 14.96
CA PHE A 285 -10.11 -20.29 16.19
C PHE A 285 -10.26 -21.81 16.12
N PRO A 286 -9.17 -22.60 16.23
CA PRO A 286 -9.28 -24.06 16.22
C PRO A 286 -9.84 -24.57 17.55
N LEU A 287 -10.87 -25.42 17.49
CA LEU A 287 -11.43 -26.06 18.68
C LEU A 287 -10.64 -27.32 19.06
N PRO A 288 -10.55 -27.66 20.37
CA PRO A 288 -10.02 -28.95 20.81
C PRO A 288 -10.79 -30.13 20.21
N GLU A 289 -10.14 -31.29 20.03
CA GLU A 289 -10.77 -32.47 19.42
C GLU A 289 -12.01 -32.96 20.16
N GLU A 290 -12.02 -32.86 21.49
CA GLU A 290 -13.15 -33.21 22.34
C GLU A 290 -14.38 -32.29 22.17
N ASP A 291 -14.18 -31.11 21.57
CA ASP A 291 -15.18 -30.06 21.41
C ASP A 291 -15.36 -29.64 19.95
N LYS A 292 -14.81 -30.40 18.99
CA LYS A 292 -14.78 -30.02 17.56
C LYS A 292 -16.15 -29.88 16.90
N ASP A 293 -17.16 -30.55 17.46
CA ASP A 293 -18.54 -30.52 16.95
C ASP A 293 -19.33 -29.32 17.51
N LEU A 294 -18.73 -28.53 18.42
CA LEU A 294 -19.35 -27.31 18.95
C LEU A 294 -19.19 -26.13 18.00
N SER A 295 -20.13 -25.20 18.08
CA SER A 295 -19.93 -23.85 17.53
C SER A 295 -18.93 -23.06 18.40
N LEU A 296 -18.35 -21.99 17.84
CA LEU A 296 -17.50 -21.08 18.63
C LEU A 296 -18.29 -20.43 19.78
N ASP A 297 -19.57 -20.13 19.57
CA ASP A 297 -20.46 -19.56 20.58
C ASP A 297 -20.74 -20.56 21.72
N ASP A 298 -21.00 -21.83 21.40
CA ASP A 298 -21.21 -22.89 22.40
C ASP A 298 -19.94 -23.18 23.18
N PHE A 299 -18.78 -23.19 22.52
CA PHE A 299 -17.50 -23.38 23.18
C PHE A 299 -17.16 -22.21 24.10
N LEU A 300 -17.37 -20.96 23.64
CA LEU A 300 -17.21 -19.76 24.46
C LEU A 300 -18.11 -19.82 25.69
N LYS A 301 -19.38 -20.20 25.51
CA LYS A 301 -20.34 -20.38 26.59
C LYS A 301 -19.84 -21.40 27.61
N LYS A 302 -19.42 -22.59 27.17
CA LYS A 302 -18.85 -23.64 28.02
C LYS A 302 -17.68 -23.11 28.87
N LEU A 303 -16.72 -22.42 28.25
CA LEU A 303 -15.57 -21.83 28.95
C LEU A 303 -15.98 -20.74 29.94
N SER A 304 -16.93 -19.89 29.56
CA SER A 304 -17.36 -18.75 30.39
C SER A 304 -18.07 -19.23 31.66
N PHE A 305 -18.97 -20.22 31.57
CA PHE A 305 -19.61 -20.82 32.74
C PHE A 305 -18.59 -21.46 33.69
N LYS A 306 -17.62 -22.21 33.14
CA LYS A 306 -16.51 -22.80 33.92
C LYS A 306 -15.67 -21.71 34.60
N GLY A 307 -15.40 -20.62 33.89
CA GLY A 307 -14.64 -19.47 34.39
C GLY A 307 -15.33 -18.74 35.53
N VAL A 308 -16.62 -18.44 35.39
CA VAL A 308 -17.43 -17.80 36.45
C VAL A 308 -17.47 -18.69 37.70
N ALA A 309 -17.74 -19.99 37.55
CA ALA A 309 -17.74 -20.92 38.68
C ALA A 309 -16.38 -20.95 39.39
N LYS A 310 -15.27 -20.88 38.65
CA LYS A 310 -13.92 -20.81 39.23
C LYS A 310 -13.65 -19.50 39.99
N LYS A 311 -14.21 -18.38 39.54
CA LYS A 311 -13.97 -17.04 40.11
C LYS A 311 -14.86 -16.73 41.31
N TYR A 312 -16.12 -17.15 41.27
CA TYR A 312 -17.15 -16.80 42.26
C TYR A 312 -17.63 -17.98 43.13
N GLY A 313 -17.35 -19.22 42.73
CA GLY A 313 -17.92 -20.41 43.37
C GLY A 313 -19.31 -20.70 42.85
N ASP A 314 -20.32 -20.67 43.73
CA ASP A 314 -21.71 -20.88 43.35
C ASP A 314 -22.24 -19.71 42.52
N ILE A 315 -22.92 -20.03 41.42
CA ILE A 315 -23.50 -19.04 40.52
C ILE A 315 -24.92 -18.71 41.01
N ASP A 316 -25.10 -17.53 41.57
CA ASP A 316 -26.43 -17.02 41.90
C ASP A 316 -27.19 -16.54 40.65
N ASN A 317 -28.49 -16.24 40.81
CA ASN A 317 -29.33 -15.80 39.70
C ASN A 317 -28.80 -14.50 39.04
N THR A 318 -28.18 -13.60 39.80
CA THR A 318 -27.67 -12.31 39.29
C THR A 318 -26.49 -12.54 38.35
N LEU A 319 -25.54 -13.39 38.77
CA LEU A 319 -24.40 -13.79 37.95
C LEU A 319 -24.86 -14.58 36.72
N GLU A 320 -25.81 -15.49 36.88
CA GLU A 320 -26.30 -16.29 35.75
C GLU A 320 -26.99 -15.42 34.69
N GLU A 321 -27.84 -14.48 35.11
CA GLU A 321 -28.53 -13.53 34.23
C GLU A 321 -27.54 -12.63 33.49
N ARG A 322 -26.56 -12.06 34.20
CA ARG A 322 -25.51 -11.24 33.58
C ARG A 322 -24.70 -12.05 32.56
N LEU A 323 -24.32 -13.29 32.89
CA LEU A 323 -23.51 -14.13 31.99
C LEU A 323 -24.28 -14.46 30.71
N LYS A 324 -25.54 -14.88 30.86
CA LYS A 324 -26.42 -15.22 29.72
C LYS A 324 -26.65 -14.01 28.83
N TYR A 325 -26.85 -12.83 29.42
CA TYR A 325 -27.01 -11.59 28.66
C TYR A 325 -25.76 -11.27 27.84
N GLU A 326 -24.58 -11.21 28.45
CA GLU A 326 -23.33 -10.90 27.73
C GLU A 326 -23.07 -11.88 26.60
N LEU A 327 -23.20 -13.19 26.86
CA LEU A 327 -23.02 -14.23 25.84
C LEU A 327 -24.00 -14.06 24.67
N SER A 328 -25.27 -13.74 24.95
CA SER A 328 -26.27 -13.52 23.90
C SER A 328 -25.93 -12.32 23.01
N VAL A 329 -25.29 -11.29 23.56
CA VAL A 329 -24.85 -10.12 22.80
C VAL A 329 -23.61 -10.43 21.98
N ILE A 330 -22.67 -11.20 22.53
CA ILE A 330 -21.47 -11.67 21.80
C ILE A 330 -21.86 -12.56 20.61
N GLU A 331 -22.81 -13.47 20.80
CA GLU A 331 -23.34 -14.34 19.75
C GLU A 331 -24.01 -13.52 18.63
N LYS A 332 -24.90 -12.58 18.99
CA LYS A 332 -25.55 -11.68 18.01
C LYS A 332 -24.57 -10.83 17.20
N THR A 333 -23.43 -10.48 17.79
CA THR A 333 -22.40 -9.67 17.11
C THR A 333 -21.35 -10.50 16.37
N GLY A 334 -21.35 -11.83 16.54
CA GLY A 334 -20.43 -12.74 15.85
C GLY A 334 -18.98 -12.65 16.36
N PHE A 335 -18.76 -12.18 17.59
CA PHE A 335 -17.42 -11.95 18.12
C PHE A 335 -16.89 -13.08 19.01
N ALA A 336 -17.55 -14.24 19.09
CA ALA A 336 -17.09 -15.34 19.93
C ALA A 336 -15.65 -15.78 19.59
N GLY A 337 -15.32 -15.91 18.30
CA GLY A 337 -13.96 -16.22 17.86
C GLY A 337 -12.92 -15.22 18.34
N TYR A 338 -13.26 -13.93 18.41
CA TYR A 338 -12.36 -12.90 18.92
C TYR A 338 -12.04 -13.09 20.42
N PHE A 339 -13.05 -13.38 21.25
CA PHE A 339 -12.83 -13.67 22.67
C PHE A 339 -12.00 -14.96 22.87
N LEU A 340 -12.25 -15.99 22.06
CA LEU A 340 -11.51 -17.24 22.14
C LEU A 340 -10.03 -17.05 21.78
N ILE A 341 -9.74 -16.27 20.74
CA ILE A 341 -8.36 -15.92 20.39
C ILE A 341 -7.69 -15.16 21.53
N VAL A 342 -8.37 -14.15 22.08
CA VAL A 342 -7.78 -13.27 23.11
C VAL A 342 -7.55 -14.01 24.43
N GLN A 343 -8.49 -14.86 24.87
CA GLN A 343 -8.27 -15.62 26.10
C GLN A 343 -7.11 -16.61 25.96
N ASP A 344 -6.95 -17.21 24.77
CA ASP A 344 -5.94 -18.25 24.53
C ASP A 344 -4.52 -17.72 24.73
N PHE A 345 -4.15 -16.64 24.03
CA PHE A 345 -2.79 -16.09 24.17
C PHE A 345 -2.55 -15.45 25.54
N ILE A 346 -3.59 -14.91 26.19
CA ILE A 346 -3.49 -14.35 27.55
C ILE A 346 -3.24 -15.46 28.58
N ASN A 347 -3.99 -16.55 28.50
CA ASN A 347 -3.85 -17.65 29.45
C ASN A 347 -2.54 -18.41 29.22
N HIS A 348 -2.14 -18.60 27.96
CA HIS A 348 -0.81 -19.13 27.63
C HIS A 348 0.31 -18.28 28.25
N ALA A 349 0.24 -16.94 28.13
CA ALA A 349 1.23 -16.05 28.74
C ALA A 349 1.35 -16.29 30.26
N ARG A 350 0.22 -16.40 30.97
CA ARG A 350 0.23 -16.67 32.43
C ARG A 350 0.81 -18.04 32.78
N GLU A 351 0.48 -19.07 32.00
CA GLU A 351 1.04 -20.42 32.18
C GLU A 351 2.54 -20.46 31.98
N GLN A 352 3.07 -19.64 31.07
CA GLN A 352 4.51 -19.47 30.85
C GLN A 352 5.17 -18.50 31.85
N GLY A 353 4.44 -18.03 32.86
CA GLY A 353 4.97 -17.10 33.86
C GLY A 353 5.22 -15.68 33.33
N ILE A 354 4.64 -15.31 32.18
CA ILE A 354 4.69 -13.96 31.64
C ILE A 354 3.63 -13.11 32.35
N PRO A 355 4.01 -12.00 33.02
CA PRO A 355 3.05 -11.14 33.72
C PRO A 355 2.04 -10.52 32.74
N VAL A 356 0.75 -10.65 33.04
CA VAL A 356 -0.34 -10.00 32.32
C VAL A 356 -1.01 -8.98 33.23
N GLY A 357 -1.29 -7.79 32.72
CA GLY A 357 -1.99 -6.74 33.46
C GLY A 357 -3.41 -7.15 33.88
N LEU A 358 -4.05 -6.33 34.71
CA LEU A 358 -5.43 -6.58 35.16
C LEU A 358 -6.50 -6.36 34.06
N GLY A 359 -6.10 -5.83 32.90
CA GLY A 359 -6.97 -5.37 31.83
C GLY A 359 -7.06 -3.83 31.79
N ARG A 360 -7.27 -3.27 30.60
CA ARG A 360 -7.48 -1.83 30.39
C ARG A 360 -8.71 -1.57 29.52
N GLY A 361 -9.12 -0.31 29.46
CA GLY A 361 -10.23 0.12 28.60
C GLY A 361 -11.58 -0.46 29.04
N SER A 362 -12.50 -0.57 28.09
CA SER A 362 -13.88 -0.99 28.34
C SER A 362 -14.02 -2.50 28.59
N ALA A 363 -13.07 -3.33 28.13
CA ALA A 363 -13.11 -4.78 28.30
C ALA A 363 -13.27 -5.23 29.78
N ALA A 364 -12.80 -4.42 30.73
CA ALA A 364 -12.96 -4.68 32.17
C ALA A 364 -14.43 -4.70 32.63
N GLY A 365 -15.37 -4.14 31.84
CA GLY A 365 -16.81 -4.20 32.11
C GLY A 365 -17.48 -5.52 31.74
N SER A 366 -16.78 -6.46 31.09
CA SER A 366 -17.34 -7.76 30.71
C SER A 366 -17.02 -8.83 31.72
N MET A 367 -18.08 -9.48 32.23
CA MET A 367 -17.97 -10.66 33.07
C MET A 367 -17.49 -11.88 32.27
N VAL A 368 -17.84 -11.99 30.98
CA VAL A 368 -17.28 -13.00 30.08
C VAL A 368 -15.75 -12.83 29.99
N ALA A 369 -15.26 -11.61 29.78
CA ALA A 369 -13.82 -11.34 29.74
C ALA A 369 -13.13 -11.68 31.08
N TYR A 370 -13.75 -11.33 32.22
CA TYR A 370 -13.22 -11.67 33.54
C TYR A 370 -13.20 -13.19 33.81
N ALA A 371 -14.26 -13.90 33.40
CA ALA A 371 -14.41 -15.34 33.56
C ALA A 371 -13.35 -16.13 32.77
N LEU A 372 -13.08 -15.70 31.53
CA LEU A 372 -12.06 -16.28 30.67
C LEU A 372 -10.64 -15.89 31.07
N GLY A 373 -10.49 -14.97 32.03
CA GLY A 373 -9.20 -14.43 32.45
C GLY A 373 -8.63 -13.41 31.46
N ILE A 374 -9.38 -12.94 30.48
CA ILE A 374 -8.94 -11.82 29.62
C ILE A 374 -8.67 -10.59 30.49
N THR A 375 -9.57 -10.30 31.43
CA THR A 375 -9.38 -9.28 32.47
C THR A 375 -9.27 -9.95 33.84
N ASN A 376 -8.77 -9.20 34.81
CA ASN A 376 -8.69 -9.62 36.20
C ASN A 376 -9.29 -8.57 37.16
N VAL A 377 -10.19 -7.74 36.64
CA VAL A 377 -11.02 -6.80 37.40
C VAL A 377 -12.44 -7.37 37.44
N ASP A 378 -13.00 -7.52 38.64
CA ASP A 378 -14.35 -8.03 38.86
C ASP A 378 -15.39 -6.96 38.48
N PRO A 379 -16.15 -7.14 37.37
CA PRO A 379 -17.09 -6.12 36.92
C PRO A 379 -18.33 -6.02 37.81
N ILE A 380 -18.67 -7.05 38.58
CA ILE A 380 -19.85 -7.06 39.44
C ILE A 380 -19.54 -6.30 40.71
N ARG A 381 -18.39 -6.57 41.32
CA ARG A 381 -17.93 -5.89 42.53
C ARG A 381 -17.77 -4.38 42.35
N TYR A 382 -17.32 -3.95 41.18
CA TYR A 382 -17.05 -2.54 40.87
C TYR A 382 -18.15 -1.87 40.03
N ASP A 383 -19.29 -2.54 39.85
CA ASP A 383 -20.44 -2.02 39.09
C ASP A 383 -20.06 -1.49 37.69
N LEU A 384 -19.27 -2.30 36.96
CA LEU A 384 -18.81 -1.98 35.62
C LEU A 384 -19.83 -2.44 34.57
N LEU A 385 -20.10 -1.55 33.62
CA LEU A 385 -21.14 -1.72 32.60
C LEU A 385 -20.60 -2.46 31.38
N PHE A 386 -21.27 -3.55 30.99
CA PHE A 386 -20.94 -4.31 29.79
C PHE A 386 -21.24 -3.52 28.50
N GLU A 387 -22.31 -2.73 28.49
CA GLU A 387 -22.78 -1.95 27.34
C GLU A 387 -21.76 -0.89 26.90
N ARG A 388 -20.88 -0.47 27.82
CA ARG A 388 -19.76 0.42 27.50
C ARG A 388 -18.66 -0.27 26.69
N PHE A 389 -18.59 -1.59 26.77
CA PHE A 389 -17.68 -2.42 26.00
C PHE A 389 -18.32 -2.88 24.69
N LEU A 390 -19.49 -3.51 24.79
CA LEU A 390 -20.20 -4.06 23.64
C LEU A 390 -21.66 -3.60 23.69
N ASN A 391 -22.00 -2.67 22.80
CA ASN A 391 -23.33 -2.11 22.73
C ASN A 391 -24.21 -2.95 21.79
N PRO A 392 -25.31 -3.56 22.26
CA PRO A 392 -26.18 -4.38 21.43
C PRO A 392 -26.90 -3.59 20.33
N GLU A 393 -27.07 -2.27 20.48
CA GLU A 393 -27.71 -1.41 19.48
C GLU A 393 -26.73 -0.94 18.39
N ARG A 394 -25.42 -1.15 18.59
CA ARG A 394 -24.37 -0.77 17.64
C ARG A 394 -23.35 -1.88 17.49
N ILE A 395 -23.52 -2.68 16.45
CA ILE A 395 -22.57 -3.73 16.07
C ILE A 395 -21.30 -3.07 15.53
N SER A 396 -20.31 -2.91 16.40
CA SER A 396 -18.95 -2.51 16.06
C SER A 396 -17.97 -3.48 16.70
N MET A 397 -16.88 -3.80 16.00
CA MET A 397 -15.84 -4.66 16.54
C MET A 397 -15.31 -4.08 17.86
N PRO A 398 -15.36 -4.84 18.97
CA PRO A 398 -14.83 -4.40 20.25
C PRO A 398 -13.30 -4.39 20.22
N ASP A 399 -12.70 -3.58 21.10
CA ASP A 399 -11.25 -3.50 21.26
C ASP A 399 -10.86 -4.10 22.62
N ILE A 400 -10.05 -5.16 22.58
CA ILE A 400 -9.45 -5.80 23.75
C ILE A 400 -7.94 -5.73 23.59
N ASP A 401 -7.33 -5.02 24.55
CA ASP A 401 -5.94 -4.58 24.53
C ASP A 401 -5.05 -5.31 25.55
#